data_AF-A0A1V4PGF2-F1
#
_entry.id   AF-A0A1V4PGF2-F1
#
_cell.length_a   1.000
_cell.length_b   1.000
_cell.length_c   1.000
_cell.angle_alpha   90.00
_cell.angle_beta   90.00
_cell.angle_gamma   90.00
#
_symmetry.space_group_name_H-M   'P 1'
#
loop_
_entity.id
_entity.type
_entity.pdbx_description
1 polymer ?
#
loop_
_entity_poly.entity_id
_entity_poly.type
_entity_poly.pdbx_seq_one_letter_code
_entity_poly.pdbx_strand_id
1 'polypeptide(L)'
;MSTPTTLDWPAAVAKYHDGADVDTLPGGAKITVSGADDERIYVKHRLWSASLQRVNLEKAVGMVAAGSMSKVATEFIDQYRTVIADERPTVAATVLKDLGYLV
;
A
#
# COMPACT_ATOMS: atom_id res chain seq x y z
N MET A 1 10.24 2.75 -18.25
CA MET A 1 9.10 3.44 -17.62
C MET A 1 9.61 4.09 -16.34
N SER A 2 9.49 5.42 -16.21
CA SER A 2 9.84 6.12 -14.98
C SER A 2 8.81 5.78 -13.91
N THR A 3 9.25 5.40 -12.71
CA THR A 3 8.34 5.19 -11.58
C THR A 3 7.75 6.54 -11.18
N PRO A 4 6.43 6.65 -10.97
CA PRO A 4 5.83 7.92 -10.54
C PRO A 4 6.49 8.37 -9.24
N THR A 5 6.85 9.65 -9.13
CA THR A 5 7.52 10.20 -7.94
C THR A 5 6.59 10.31 -6.74
N THR A 6 5.28 10.21 -6.95
CA THR A 6 4.24 10.28 -5.92
C THR A 6 3.10 9.32 -6.26
N LEU A 7 2.37 8.89 -5.24
CA LEU A 7 1.18 8.07 -5.39
C LEU A 7 0.06 8.90 -6.02
N ASP A 8 -0.52 8.42 -7.11
CA ASP A 8 -1.78 8.95 -7.66
C ASP A 8 -2.94 8.58 -6.72
N TRP A 9 -3.16 9.41 -5.70
CA TRP A 9 -4.20 9.20 -4.70
C TRP A 9 -5.62 9.24 -5.29
N PRO A 10 -5.98 10.19 -6.17
CA PRO A 10 -7.29 10.17 -6.83
C PRO A 10 -7.57 8.85 -7.56
N ALA A 11 -6.58 8.28 -8.26
CA ALA A 11 -6.73 6.97 -8.90
C ALA A 11 -6.91 5.84 -7.87
N ALA A 12 -6.18 5.87 -6.75
CA ALA A 12 -6.34 4.90 -5.67
C ALA A 12 -7.74 4.97 -5.05
N VAL A 13 -8.25 6.18 -4.77
CA VAL A 13 -9.62 6.38 -4.27
C VAL A 13 -10.65 5.89 -5.28
N ALA A 14 -10.51 6.28 -6.56
CA ALA A 14 -11.41 5.80 -7.61
C ALA A 14 -11.43 4.26 -7.70
N LYS A 15 -10.28 3.60 -7.54
CA LYS A 15 -10.18 2.13 -7.53
C LYS A 15 -10.85 1.50 -6.31
N TYR A 16 -10.76 2.12 -5.14
CA TYR A 16 -11.06 1.47 -3.86
C TYR A 16 -12.27 2.01 -3.10
N HIS A 17 -12.89 3.12 -3.52
CA HIS A 17 -13.98 3.77 -2.79
C HIS A 17 -15.15 2.82 -2.47
N ASP A 18 -15.54 1.97 -3.42
CA ASP A 18 -16.59 0.95 -3.26
C ASP A 18 -16.07 -0.41 -2.77
N GLY A 19 -14.79 -0.48 -2.43
CA GLY A 19 -14.06 -1.69 -2.07
C GLY A 19 -13.54 -2.49 -3.27
N ALA A 20 -12.52 -3.29 -3.02
CA ALA A 20 -11.90 -4.16 -4.01
C ALA A 20 -11.20 -5.35 -3.34
N ASP A 21 -11.21 -6.50 -4.02
CA ASP A 21 -10.30 -7.59 -3.67
C ASP A 21 -8.90 -7.27 -4.20
N VAL A 22 -7.89 -7.61 -3.39
CA VAL A 22 -6.48 -7.40 -3.73
C VAL A 22 -5.73 -8.73 -3.63
N ASP A 23 -4.91 -9.00 -4.64
CA ASP A 23 -4.06 -10.19 -4.63
C ASP A 23 -2.97 -10.03 -3.58
N THR A 24 -2.99 -10.95 -2.62
CA THR A 24 -2.02 -10.94 -1.53
C THR A 24 -0.66 -11.37 -1.99
N LEU A 25 0.37 -10.84 -1.32
CA LEU A 25 1.73 -11.37 -1.44
C LEU A 25 1.77 -12.88 -1.16
N PRO A 26 2.70 -13.63 -1.78
CA PRO A 26 2.87 -15.06 -1.50
C PRO A 26 3.00 -15.31 0.01
N GLY A 27 2.18 -16.22 0.53
CA GLY A 27 2.12 -16.53 1.98
C GLY A 27 1.36 -15.53 2.85
N GLY A 28 0.80 -14.46 2.25
CA GLY A 28 -0.02 -13.46 2.93
C GLY A 28 -1.46 -13.91 3.18
N ALA A 29 -2.09 -13.35 4.22
CA ALA A 29 -3.51 -13.55 4.49
C ALA A 29 -4.37 -12.73 3.52
N LYS A 30 -5.43 -13.35 2.96
CA LYS A 30 -6.41 -12.68 2.09
C LYS A 30 -7.03 -11.46 2.77
N ILE A 31 -6.78 -10.28 2.22
CA ILE A 31 -7.39 -9.02 2.66
C ILE A 31 -8.27 -8.47 1.54
N THR A 32 -9.28 -7.70 1.91
CA THR A 32 -10.12 -6.93 0.99
C THR A 32 -9.99 -5.46 1.36
N VAL A 33 -9.82 -4.59 0.37
CA VAL A 33 -9.97 -3.15 0.57
C VAL A 33 -11.47 -2.87 0.68
N SER A 34 -11.91 -2.27 1.77
CA SER A 34 -13.34 -2.03 2.03
C SER A 34 -13.80 -0.61 1.72
N GLY A 35 -12.89 0.25 1.30
CA GLY A 35 -13.16 1.66 1.02
C GLY A 35 -11.87 2.46 0.95
N ALA A 36 -11.94 3.65 0.38
CA ALA A 36 -10.89 4.66 0.44
C ALA A 36 -11.52 6.06 0.40
N ASP A 37 -10.88 7.01 1.07
CA ASP A 37 -11.29 8.42 1.10
C ASP A 37 -10.08 9.34 0.89
N ASP A 38 -10.25 10.63 1.19
CA ASP A 38 -9.21 11.65 0.98
C ASP A 38 -7.93 11.43 1.82
N GLU A 39 -8.01 10.62 2.89
CA GLU A 39 -6.92 10.43 3.86
C GLU A 39 -6.46 8.97 4.00
N ARG A 40 -7.32 7.99 3.73
CA ARG A 40 -7.08 6.59 4.11
C ARG A 40 -7.58 5.59 3.09
N ILE A 41 -6.90 4.44 3.07
CA ILE A 41 -7.41 3.18 2.50
C ILE A 41 -7.83 2.28 3.66
N TYR A 42 -9.06 1.80 3.65
CA TYR A 42 -9.61 0.90 4.66
C TYR A 42 -9.50 -0.55 4.21
N VAL A 43 -9.05 -1.42 5.08
CA VAL A 43 -8.91 -2.86 4.78
C VAL A 43 -9.62 -3.70 5.82
N LYS A 44 -10.15 -4.83 5.35
CA LYS A 44 -10.78 -5.85 6.19
C LYS A 44 -10.18 -7.21 5.93
N HIS A 45 -10.05 -7.95 7.00
CA HIS A 45 -9.88 -9.40 7.04
C HIS A 45 -11.05 -9.98 7.83
N ARG A 46 -11.27 -11.30 7.73
CA ARG A 46 -12.35 -11.99 8.46
C ARG A 46 -12.40 -11.71 9.97
N LEU A 47 -11.25 -11.40 10.58
CA LEU A 47 -11.09 -11.26 12.04
C LEU A 47 -10.75 -9.83 12.49
N TRP A 48 -10.44 -8.92 11.57
CA TRP A 48 -9.94 -7.60 11.93
C TRP A 48 -10.14 -6.58 10.80
N SER A 49 -10.12 -5.30 11.17
CA SER A 49 -10.08 -4.17 10.23
C SER A 49 -8.86 -3.29 10.52
N ALA A 50 -8.36 -2.61 9.50
CA ALA A 50 -7.29 -1.63 9.63
C ALA A 50 -7.45 -0.51 8.59
N SER A 51 -6.59 0.48 8.66
CA SER A 51 -6.47 1.50 7.62
C SER A 51 -5.01 1.81 7.35
N LEU A 52 -4.72 2.31 6.16
CA LEU A 52 -3.43 2.84 5.74
C LEU A 52 -3.59 4.34 5.49
N GLN A 53 -2.68 5.14 6.02
CA GLN A 53 -2.71 6.59 5.82
C GLN A 53 -2.08 6.98 4.49
N ARG A 54 -2.76 7.86 3.77
CA ARG A 54 -2.27 8.50 2.54
C ARG A 54 -0.84 9.00 2.68
N VAL A 55 -0.58 9.77 3.73
CA VAL A 55 0.74 10.41 3.93
C VAL A 55 1.87 9.39 4.06
N ASN A 56 1.60 8.22 4.63
CA ASN A 56 2.59 7.14 4.76
C ASN A 56 2.83 6.46 3.42
N LEU A 57 1.76 6.19 2.66
CA LEU A 57 1.83 5.57 1.34
C LEU A 57 2.52 6.49 0.31
N GLU A 58 2.17 7.78 0.29
CA GLU A 58 2.82 8.78 -0.56
C GLU A 58 4.31 8.90 -0.24
N LYS A 59 4.68 8.97 1.05
CA LYS A 59 6.08 9.00 1.47
C LYS A 59 6.83 7.76 1.01
N ALA A 60 6.24 6.57 1.18
CA ALA A 60 6.85 5.32 0.77
C ALA A 60 7.06 5.24 -0.76
N VAL A 61 6.06 5.62 -1.56
CA VAL A 61 6.18 5.70 -3.03
C VAL A 61 7.28 6.69 -3.44
N GLY A 62 7.35 7.84 -2.78
CA GLY A 62 8.42 8.82 -3.02
C GLY A 62 9.82 8.26 -2.77
N MET A 63 10.01 7.49 -1.68
CA MET A 63 11.28 6.84 -1.39
C MET A 63 11.62 5.72 -2.38
N VAL A 64 10.62 4.94 -2.80
CA VAL A 64 10.78 3.92 -3.85
C VAL A 64 11.18 4.54 -5.18
N ALA A 65 10.56 5.67 -5.56
CA ALA A 65 10.90 6.39 -6.78
C ALA A 65 12.31 7.01 -6.73
N ALA A 66 12.73 7.47 -5.54
CA ALA A 66 14.08 8.01 -5.30
C ALA A 66 15.17 6.92 -5.20
N GLY A 67 14.79 5.63 -5.16
CA GLY A 67 15.73 4.51 -5.00
C GLY A 67 16.26 4.34 -3.58
N SER A 68 15.69 5.02 -2.58
CA SER A 68 16.05 4.87 -1.16
C SER A 68 15.24 3.80 -0.43
N MET A 69 14.24 3.21 -1.10
CA MET A 69 13.46 2.07 -0.64
C MET A 69 13.28 1.06 -1.78
N SER A 70 13.26 -0.24 -1.46
CA SER A 70 13.17 -1.32 -2.44
C SER A 70 11.79 -1.38 -3.09
N LYS A 71 11.76 -1.75 -4.37
CA LYS A 71 10.52 -2.07 -5.11
C LYS A 71 10.05 -3.49 -4.86
N VAL A 72 10.91 -4.35 -4.33
CA VAL A 72 10.59 -5.75 -4.05
C VAL A 72 9.74 -5.79 -2.80
N ALA A 73 8.50 -6.28 -2.90
CA ALA A 73 7.52 -6.17 -1.83
C ALA A 73 7.99 -6.77 -0.49
N THR A 74 8.75 -7.86 -0.51
CA THR A 74 9.26 -8.50 0.72
C THR A 74 10.31 -7.66 1.43
N GLU A 75 11.20 -7.00 0.70
CA GLU A 75 12.22 -6.10 1.26
C GLU A 75 11.60 -4.76 1.71
N PHE A 76 10.61 -4.29 0.95
CA PHE A 76 9.86 -3.08 1.26
C PHE A 76 9.19 -3.18 2.64
N ILE A 77 8.65 -4.33 3.03
CA ILE A 77 7.94 -4.53 4.29
C ILE A 77 8.80 -4.12 5.49
N ASP A 78 10.05 -4.59 5.55
CA ASP A 78 10.94 -4.30 6.67
C ASP A 78 11.37 -2.83 6.66
N GLN A 79 11.66 -2.27 5.47
CA GLN A 79 12.03 -0.87 5.33
C GLN A 79 10.88 0.08 5.71
N TYR A 80 9.65 -0.25 5.31
CA TYR A 80 8.46 0.53 5.63
C TYR A 80 8.23 0.58 7.14
N ARG A 81 8.30 -0.56 7.83
CA ARG A 81 8.15 -0.64 9.29
C ARG A 81 9.14 0.27 10.01
N THR A 82 10.38 0.30 9.55
CA THR A 82 11.47 1.03 10.23
C THR A 82 11.48 2.52 9.90
N VAL A 83 11.14 2.92 8.66
CA VAL A 83 11.40 4.28 8.14
C VAL A 83 10.13 5.11 7.96
N ILE A 84 8.98 4.45 7.76
CA ILE A 84 7.70 5.10 7.50
C ILE A 84 6.80 4.97 8.72
N ALA A 85 6.32 3.76 8.99
CA ALA A 85 5.40 3.46 10.09
C ALA A 85 5.25 1.94 10.26
N ASP A 86 4.98 1.46 11.48
CA ASP A 86 4.49 0.09 11.70
C ASP A 86 2.98 -0.04 11.46
N GLU A 87 2.48 0.69 10.46
CA GLU A 87 1.08 0.67 10.03
C GLU A 87 0.88 -0.47 9.03
N ARG A 88 0.68 -1.68 9.58
CA ARG A 88 0.41 -2.91 8.80
C ARG A 88 1.31 -3.04 7.54
N PRO A 89 2.65 -3.14 7.70
CA PRO A 89 3.59 -3.05 6.56
C PRO A 89 3.32 -4.05 5.41
N THR A 90 2.89 -5.28 5.73
CA THR A 90 2.49 -6.28 4.71
C THR A 90 1.25 -5.87 3.92
N VAL A 91 0.29 -5.20 4.56
CA VAL A 91 -0.91 -4.67 3.90
C VAL A 91 -0.52 -3.49 3.01
N ALA A 92 0.32 -2.58 3.51
CA ALA A 92 0.86 -1.48 2.70
C ALA A 92 1.57 -1.99 1.44
N ALA A 93 2.44 -2.99 1.59
CA ALA A 93 3.12 -3.62 0.46
C ALA A 93 2.14 -4.28 -0.53
N THR A 94 1.09 -4.94 -0.03
CA THR A 94 0.05 -5.56 -0.87
C THR A 94 -0.68 -4.51 -1.70
N VAL A 95 -1.14 -3.42 -1.07
CA VAL A 95 -1.85 -2.32 -1.74
C VAL A 95 -0.95 -1.63 -2.76
N LEU A 96 0.30 -1.31 -2.40
CA LEU A 96 1.23 -0.64 -3.33
C LEU A 96 1.64 -1.54 -4.50
N LYS A 97 1.70 -2.86 -4.31
CA LYS A 97 1.89 -3.82 -5.40
C LYS A 97 0.68 -3.85 -6.33
N ASP A 98 -0.53 -3.92 -5.79
CA ASP A 98 -1.77 -3.90 -6.58
C ASP A 98 -1.98 -2.59 -7.35
N LEU A 99 -1.47 -1.47 -6.81
CA LEU A 99 -1.43 -0.18 -7.49
C LEU A 99 -0.24 -0.04 -8.49
N GLY A 100 0.64 -1.04 -8.59
CA GLY A 100 1.73 -1.09 -9.56
C GLY A 100 3.03 -0.37 -9.17
N TYR A 101 3.19 0.01 -7.89
CA TYR A 101 4.40 0.67 -7.39
C TYR A 101 5.48 -0.31 -6.92
N LEU A 102 5.09 -1.54 -6.58
CA LEU A 102 5.98 -2.63 -6.14
C LEU A 102 5.89 -3.85 -7.07
N VAL A 103 6.90 -4.72 -6.99
CA VAL A 103 6.96 -6.02 -7.67
C VAL A 103 6.94 -7.19 -6.70
#